data_AF-A0A8T7JHQ0-F1
#
_entry.id   AF-A0A8T7JHQ0-F1
#
_cell.length_a   1.000
_cell.length_b   1.000
_cell.length_c   1.000
_cell.angle_alpha   90.00
_cell.angle_beta   90.00
_cell.angle_gamma   90.00
#
_symmetry.space_group_name_H-M   'P 1'
#
loop_
_entity.id
_entity.type
_entity.pdbx_description
1 polymer ?
#
loop_
_entity_poly.entity_id
_entity_poly.type
_entity_poly.pdbx_seq_one_letter_code
_entity_poly.pdbx_strand_id
1 'polypeptide(L)' 'MKAEILDKIASQISALLPDQAGQDMKNNIQQILARQLNKMDVVSRDDFEAQQAVLLRTREKLEALEKQVAALEALIQP' A
#
# COMPACT_ATOMS: atom_id res chain seq x y z
N MET A 1 8.18 -7.51 -4.73
CA MET A 1 7.00 -7.59 -3.83
C MET A 1 5.64 -7.64 -4.55
N LYS A 2 5.36 -6.80 -5.58
CA LYS A 2 4.07 -6.83 -6.32
C LYS A 2 3.73 -8.20 -6.94
N ALA A 3 4.70 -8.88 -7.54
CA ALA A 3 4.51 -10.19 -8.17
C ALA A 3 4.07 -11.29 -7.18
N GLU A 4 4.67 -11.34 -5.98
CA GLU A 4 4.38 -12.40 -5.00
C GLU A 4 2.96 -12.34 -4.43
N ILE A 5 2.40 -11.15 -4.27
CA ILE A 5 1.01 -10.97 -3.81
C ILE A 5 0.04 -11.35 -4.93
N LEU A 6 0.34 -10.97 -6.17
CA LEU A 6 -0.45 -11.37 -7.35
C LEU A 6 -0.41 -12.88 -7.53
N ASP A 7 0.75 -13.51 -7.37
CA ASP A 7 0.91 -14.97 -7.46
C ASP A 7 0.16 -15.69 -6.34
N LYS A 8 0.14 -15.16 -5.11
CA LYS A 8 -0.64 -15.72 -4.00
C LYS A 8 -2.15 -15.61 -4.22
N ILE A 9 -2.63 -14.48 -4.74
CA ILE A 9 -4.05 -14.30 -5.06
C ILE A 9 -4.43 -15.22 -6.23
N ALA A 10 -3.58 -15.30 -7.26
CA ALA A 10 -3.76 -16.19 -8.39
C ALA A 10 -3.81 -17.66 -7.96
N SER A 11 -2.94 -18.09 -7.05
CA SER A 11 -2.90 -19.48 -6.56
C SER A 11 -4.10 -19.81 -5.67
N GLN A 12 -4.51 -18.91 -4.78
CA GLN A 12 -5.72 -19.08 -3.96
C GLN A 12 -6.98 -19.17 -4.80
N ILE A 13 -7.12 -18.33 -5.83
CA ILE A 13 -8.27 -18.39 -6.73
C ILE A 13 -8.22 -19.65 -7.60
N SER A 14 -7.02 -20.07 -8.04
CA SER A 14 -6.86 -21.31 -8.79
C SER A 14 -7.22 -22.55 -7.96
N ALA A 15 -7.06 -22.51 -6.64
CA ALA A 15 -7.43 -23.56 -5.71
C ALA A 15 -8.95 -23.63 -5.44
N LEU A 16 -9.70 -22.57 -5.73
CA LEU A 16 -11.16 -22.53 -5.63
C LEU A 16 -11.85 -22.94 -6.94
N LEU A 17 -11.09 -23.14 -8.02
CA LEU A 17 -11.62 -23.60 -9.30
C LEU A 17 -11.84 -25.12 -9.29
N PRO A 18 -12.91 -25.63 -9.92
CA PRO A 18 -13.13 -27.07 -10.04
C PRO A 18 -11.95 -27.75 -10.74
N ASP A 19 -11.56 -28.95 -10.32
CA ASP A 19 -10.43 -29.70 -10.92
C ASP A 19 -10.60 -29.97 -12.43
N GLN A 20 -11.86 -30.01 -12.88
CA GLN A 20 -12.28 -30.16 -14.27
C GLN A 20 -12.17 -28.88 -15.11
N ALA A 21 -11.79 -27.74 -14.51
CA ALA A 21 -11.44 -26.54 -15.25
C ALA A 21 -10.05 -26.72 -15.91
N GLY A 22 -10.03 -26.81 -17.23
CA GLY A 22 -8.79 -26.96 -18.00
C GLY A 22 -7.78 -25.85 -17.73
N GLN A 23 -6.50 -26.14 -17.99
CA GLN A 23 -5.38 -25.22 -17.74
C GLN A 23 -5.58 -23.84 -18.40
N ASP A 24 -6.20 -23.81 -19.58
CA ASP A 24 -6.51 -22.57 -20.30
C ASP A 24 -7.53 -21.68 -19.57
N MET A 25 -8.52 -22.28 -18.91
CA MET A 25 -9.50 -21.55 -18.10
C MET A 25 -8.84 -20.93 -16.87
N LYS A 26 -7.94 -21.68 -16.22
CA LYS A 26 -7.15 -21.18 -15.08
C LYS A 26 -6.28 -19.99 -15.49
N ASN A 27 -5.57 -20.11 -16.61
CA ASN A 27 -4.73 -19.03 -17.15
C ASN A 27 -5.56 -17.78 -17.51
N ASN A 28 -6.72 -17.94 -18.13
CA ASN A 28 -7.61 -16.82 -18.46
C ASN A 28 -8.12 -16.10 -17.21
N ILE A 29 -8.50 -16.84 -16.17
CA ILE A 29 -8.98 -16.26 -14.92
C ILE A 29 -7.85 -15.49 -14.22
N GLN A 30 -6.65 -16.04 -14.13
CA GLN A 30 -5.47 -15.34 -13.58
C GLN A 30 -5.18 -14.03 -14.33
N GLN A 31 -5.25 -14.05 -15.66
CA GLN A 31 -5.02 -12.83 -16.46
C GLN A 31 -6.11 -11.77 -16.24
N ILE A 32 -7.38 -12.17 -16.13
CA ILE A 32 -8.48 -11.24 -15.84
C ILE A 32 -8.30 -10.61 -14.46
N LEU A 33 -7.94 -11.41 -13.45
CA LEU A 33 -7.69 -10.92 -12.09
C LEU A 33 -6.50 -9.98 -12.02
N ALA A 34 -5.38 -10.34 -12.65
CA ALA A 34 -4.21 -9.47 -12.74
C ALA A 34 -4.56 -8.14 -13.42
N ARG A 35 -5.36 -8.16 -14.49
CA ARG A 35 -5.84 -6.94 -15.16
C ARG A 35 -6.77 -6.11 -14.28
N GLN A 36 -7.64 -6.75 -13.52
CA GLN A 36 -8.58 -6.04 -12.64
C GLN A 36 -7.89 -5.47 -11.40
N LEU A 37 -6.93 -6.20 -10.82
CA LEU A 37 -6.08 -5.74 -9.73
C LEU A 37 -5.19 -4.56 -10.14
N ASN A 38 -4.63 -4.58 -11.36
CA ASN A 38 -3.89 -3.45 -11.91
C ASN A 38 -4.77 -2.22 -12.22
N LYS A 39 -6.09 -2.41 -12.38
CA LYS A 39 -7.06 -1.31 -12.53
C LYS A 39 -7.56 -0.75 -11.20
N MET A 40 -7.41 -1.49 -10.11
CA MET A 40 -7.59 -0.93 -8.78
C MET A 40 -6.33 -0.11 -8.48
N ASP A 41 -6.46 1.08 -7.91
CA ASP A 41 -5.32 1.95 -7.52
C ASP A 41 -4.53 1.34 -6.35
N VAL A 42 -3.97 0.16 -6.56
CA VAL A 42 -3.27 -0.62 -5.54
C VAL A 42 -1.88 -0.02 -5.35
N VAL A 43 -1.69 0.61 -4.20
CA VAL A 43 -0.38 1.08 -3.75
C VAL A 43 0.45 -0.13 -3.31
N SER A 44 1.72 -0.17 -3.71
CA SER A 44 2.61 -1.25 -3.27
C SER A 44 2.90 -1.12 -1.78
N ARG A 45 3.22 -2.23 -1.13
CA ARG A 45 3.60 -2.19 0.29
C ARG A 45 4.84 -1.32 0.52
N ASP A 46 5.82 -1.39 -0.37
CA ASP A 46 7.04 -0.57 -0.31
C ASP A 46 6.71 0.93 -0.42
N ASP A 47 5.81 1.30 -1.34
CA ASP A 47 5.36 2.69 -1.50
C ASP A 47 4.57 3.17 -0.28
N PHE A 48 3.74 2.30 0.30
CA PHE A 48 2.99 2.60 1.53
C PHE A 48 3.94 2.84 2.72
N GLU A 49 4.93 1.96 2.91
CA GLU A 49 5.93 2.09 3.97
C GLU A 49 6.78 3.36 3.80
N ALA A 50 7.13 3.71 2.56
CA ALA A 50 7.82 4.97 2.26
C ALA A 50 6.97 6.20 2.65
N GLN A 51 5.68 6.22 2.33
CA GLN A 51 4.78 7.32 2.71
C GLN A 51 4.58 7.39 4.24
N GLN A 52 4.50 6.24 4.91
CA GLN A 52 4.43 6.20 6.36
C GLN A 52 5.67 6.83 7.02
N ALA A 53 6.87 6.54 6.49
CA ALA A 53 8.11 7.13 6.98
C ALA A 53 8.15 8.66 6.77
N VAL A 54 7.70 9.14 5.61
CA VAL A 54 7.57 10.58 5.33
C VAL A 54 6.61 11.25 6.31
N LEU A 55 5.45 10.63 6.57
CA LEU A 55 4.45 11.15 7.50
C LEU A 55 5.00 11.23 8.93
N LEU A 56 5.71 10.20 9.39
CA LEU A 56 6.33 10.18 10.72
C LEU A 56 7.32 11.34 10.87
N ARG A 57 8.26 11.50 9.93
CA ARG A 57 9.23 12.59 9.94
C ARG A 57 8.58 13.97 9.90
N THR A 58 7.44 14.08 9.20
CA THR A 58 6.69 15.34 9.12
C THR A 58 6.05 15.69 10.47
N ARG A 59 5.51 14.71 11.19
CA ARG A 59 4.98 14.91 12.55
C ARG A 59 6.07 15.34 13.53
N GLU A 60 7.22 14.67 13.52
CA GLU A 60 8.36 15.05 14.37
C GLU A 60 8.82 16.50 14.12
N LYS A 61 8.90 16.90 12.84
CA LYS A 61 9.23 18.29 12.48
C LYS A 61 8.15 19.27 12.91
N LEU A 62 6.87 18.90 12.77
CA LEU A 62 5.75 19.74 13.17
C LEU A 62 5.78 19.99 14.69
N GLU A 63 5.92 18.95 15.50
CA GLU A 63 6.03 19.07 16.96
C GLU A 63 7.22 19.93 17.39
N ALA A 64 8.36 19.81 16.70
CA ALA A 64 9.52 20.65 16.97
C ALA A 64 9.25 22.13 16.66
N LEU A 65 8.59 22.43 15.54
CA LEU A 65 8.20 23.78 15.17
C LEU A 65 7.15 24.36 16.13
N GLU A 66 6.15 23.58 16.53
CA GLU A 66 5.15 24.00 17.53
C GLU A 66 5.81 24.39 18.85
N LYS A 67 6.81 23.62 19.32
CA LYS A 67 7.58 23.98 20.51
C LYS A 67 8.38 25.27 20.34
N GLN A 68 9.00 25.46 19.18
CA GLN A 68 9.75 26.70 18.89
C GLN A 68 8.82 27.91 18.88
N VAL A 69 7.66 27.80 18.23
CA VAL A 69 6.65 28.86 18.19
C VAL A 69 6.17 29.18 19.60
N ALA A 70 5.78 28.18 20.40
CA ALA A 70 5.33 28.40 21.78
C ALA A 70 6.40 29.09 22.65
N ALA A 71 7.68 28.71 22.48
CA ALA A 71 8.78 29.36 23.19
C ALA A 71 8.94 30.83 22.77
N LEU A 72 8.80 31.14 21.48
CA LEU A 72 8.86 32.52 20.98
C LEU A 72 7.66 33.35 21.44
N GLU A 73 6.45 32.78 21.42
CA GLU A 73 5.24 33.44 21.91
C GLU A 73 5.36 33.79 23.39
N ALA A 74 5.91 32.89 24.22
CA ALA A 74 6.17 33.14 25.63
C ALA A 74 7.18 34.27 25.89
N LEU A 75 8.09 34.56 24.95
CA LEU A 75 9.03 35.68 25.05
C LEU A 75 8.42 37.03 24.66
N ILE A 76 7.29 37.03 23.95
CA ILE A 76 6.65 38.23 23.38
C ILE A 76 5.37 38.61 24.14
N GLN A 77 4.75 37.67 24.87
CA GLN A 77 3.64 37.99 25.76
C GLN A 77 4.13 38.73 27.02
N PRO A 78 3.54 39.90 27.34
CA PRO A 78 3.94 40.73 28.49
C PRO A 78 3.58 40.11 29.84
#